data_AF-A0A2M9LM32-F1
#
_entry.id   AF-A0A2M9LM32-F1
#
_cell.length_a   1.000
_cell.length_b   1.000
_cell.length_c   1.000
_cell.angle_alpha   90.00
_cell.angle_beta   90.00
_cell.angle_gamma   90.00
#
_symmetry.space_group_name_H-M   'P 1'
#
loop_
_entity.id
_entity.type
_entity.pdbx_description
1 polymer ?
#
loop_
_entity_poly.entity_id
_entity_poly.type
_entity_poly.pdbx_seq_one_letter_code
_entity_poly.pdbx_strand_id
1 'polypeptide(L)'
;MDRHGRRGVVFRSLEAGTPIVAEFERSRPDARILLTKVADPSAFGVADIDSGGKVVRLEEKPQEPKSDLTLVGISVFTPAIHEAAAAVTPSRRGELEITDAIQWLIERD
;
A
#
# COMPACT_ATOMS: atom_id res chain seq x y z
N MET A 1 -3.97 -5.10 17.70
CA MET A 1 -4.41 -3.73 18.01
C MET A 1 -3.27 -3.07 18.74
N ASP A 2 -2.55 -2.17 18.07
CA ASP A 2 -1.41 -1.48 18.67
C ASP A 2 -1.88 -0.42 19.68
N ARG A 3 -0.93 0.26 20.33
CA ARG A 3 -1.23 1.30 21.34
C ARG A 3 -2.01 2.52 20.79
N HIS A 4 -2.21 2.60 19.47
CA HIS A 4 -2.92 3.68 18.78
C HIS A 4 -4.25 3.21 18.15
N GLY A 5 -4.63 1.93 18.32
CA GLY A 5 -5.86 1.39 17.73
C GLY A 5 -5.78 1.14 16.22
N ARG A 6 -4.57 1.06 15.65
CA ARG A 6 -4.34 0.80 14.23
C ARG A 6 -4.72 -0.62 13.82
N ARG A 7 -5.17 -0.74 12.57
CA ARG A 7 -5.80 -1.91 11.94
C ARG A 7 -5.07 -2.37 10.67
N GLY A 8 -3.96 -1.73 10.31
CA GLY A 8 -3.00 -2.26 9.36
C GLY A 8 -3.32 -2.04 7.90
N VAL A 9 -2.48 -2.61 7.04
CA VAL A 9 -2.63 -2.56 5.58
C VAL A 9 -2.98 -3.94 5.05
N VAL A 10 -4.08 -4.04 4.30
CA VAL A 10 -4.53 -5.28 3.64
C VAL A 10 -4.53 -5.05 2.13
N PHE A 11 -4.13 -6.06 1.36
CA PHE A 11 -4.21 -5.99 -0.10
C PHE A 11 -5.14 -7.05 -0.69
N ARG A 12 -5.50 -6.85 -1.96
CA ARG A 12 -6.19 -7.82 -2.80
C ARG A 12 -5.61 -7.78 -4.21
N SER A 13 -5.51 -8.93 -4.87
CA SER A 13 -5.17 -8.98 -6.30
C SER A 13 -6.30 -8.36 -7.13
N LEU A 14 -5.95 -7.57 -8.15
CA LEU A 14 -6.93 -6.98 -9.06
C LEU A 14 -7.57 -8.06 -9.95
N GLU A 15 -8.87 -8.26 -9.80
CA GLU A 15 -9.71 -9.15 -10.62
C GLU A 15 -10.99 -8.41 -11.06
N ALA A 16 -11.61 -8.84 -12.16
CA ALA A 16 -12.88 -8.26 -12.60
C ALA A 16 -13.94 -8.38 -11.48
N GLY A 17 -14.58 -7.26 -11.13
CA GLY A 17 -15.60 -7.21 -10.08
C GLY A 17 -15.07 -7.18 -8.64
N THR A 18 -13.77 -6.91 -8.42
CA THR A 18 -13.19 -6.80 -7.06
C THR A 18 -13.98 -5.81 -6.19
N PRO A 19 -14.66 -6.26 -5.11
CA PRO A 19 -15.58 -5.42 -4.35
C PRO A 19 -14.86 -4.61 -3.25
N ILE A 20 -13.77 -3.93 -3.60
CA ILE A 20 -12.79 -3.36 -2.66
C ILE A 20 -13.42 -2.53 -1.53
N VAL A 21 -14.42 -1.70 -1.84
CA VAL A 21 -15.12 -0.85 -0.86
C VAL A 21 -15.90 -1.69 0.13
N ALA A 22 -16.69 -2.66 -0.34
CA ALA A 22 -17.47 -3.52 0.53
C ALA A 22 -16.57 -4.37 1.44
N GLU A 23 -15.40 -4.83 0.97
CA GLU A 23 -14.44 -5.55 1.81
C GLU A 23 -13.79 -4.65 2.86
N PHE A 24 -13.48 -3.41 2.47
CA PHE A 24 -12.97 -2.39 3.38
C PHE A 24 -13.99 -2.09 4.47
N GLU A 25 -15.27 -1.94 4.15
CA GLU A 25 -16.32 -1.67 5.16
C GLU A 25 -16.47 -2.80 6.18
N ARG A 26 -16.25 -4.06 5.78
CA ARG A 26 -16.34 -5.23 6.67
C ARG A 26 -15.18 -5.35 7.66
N SER A 27 -13.96 -5.13 7.20
CA SER A 27 -12.73 -5.36 7.99
C SER A 27 -12.11 -4.08 8.55
N ARG A 28 -12.39 -2.95 7.90
CA ARG A 28 -11.89 -1.60 8.21
C ARG A 28 -10.40 -1.55 8.57
N PRO A 29 -9.50 -2.09 7.74
CA PRO A 29 -8.06 -1.88 7.90
C PRO A 29 -7.74 -0.39 7.73
N ASP A 30 -6.56 0.06 8.15
CA ASP A 30 -6.15 1.46 7.94
C ASP A 30 -5.95 1.79 6.47
N ALA A 31 -5.51 0.81 5.69
CA ALA A 31 -5.53 0.88 4.23
C ALA A 31 -5.94 -0.45 3.62
N ARG A 32 -6.73 -0.38 2.54
CA ARG A 32 -6.94 -1.48 1.60
C ARG A 32 -6.43 -1.06 0.22
N ILE A 33 -5.46 -1.81 -0.30
CA ILE A 33 -4.82 -1.55 -1.59
C ILE A 33 -5.10 -2.67 -2.60
N LEU A 34 -4.99 -2.36 -3.88
CA LEU A 34 -5.01 -3.38 -4.93
C LEU A 34 -3.64 -3.53 -5.55
N LEU A 35 -3.25 -4.79 -5.77
CA LEU A 35 -2.02 -5.15 -6.44
C LEU A 35 -2.32 -5.86 -7.76
N THR A 36 -1.50 -5.64 -8.77
CA THR A 36 -1.56 -6.38 -10.03
C THR A 36 -0.17 -6.78 -10.48
N LYS A 37 -0.06 -7.89 -11.22
CA LYS A 37 1.19 -8.28 -11.87
C LYS A 37 1.42 -7.44 -13.12
N VAL A 38 2.65 -6.97 -13.31
CA VAL A 38 3.08 -6.29 -14.55
C VAL A 38 4.45 -6.82 -15.00
N ALA A 39 4.72 -6.70 -16.30
CA ALA A 39 6.00 -7.12 -16.86
C ALA A 39 7.16 -6.19 -16.50
N ASP A 40 6.92 -4.89 -16.39
CA ASP A 40 7.92 -3.88 -16.00
C ASP A 40 7.45 -3.11 -14.75
N PRO A 41 7.81 -3.59 -13.55
CA PRO A 41 7.39 -2.98 -12.29
C PRO A 41 8.16 -1.71 -11.94
N SER A 42 9.29 -1.42 -12.61
CA SER A 42 10.20 -0.30 -12.25
C SER A 42 9.56 1.09 -12.40
N ALA A 43 8.49 1.20 -13.18
CA ALA A 43 7.75 2.44 -13.40
C ALA A 43 6.67 2.75 -12.34
N PHE A 44 6.46 1.85 -11.36
CA PHE A 44 5.32 1.90 -10.43
C PHE A 44 5.74 1.76 -8.96
N GLY A 45 4.78 1.91 -8.04
CA GLY A 45 4.93 1.47 -6.65
C GLY A 45 4.89 -0.07 -6.58
N VAL A 46 5.94 -0.69 -6.07
CA VAL A 46 6.13 -2.15 -6.06
C VAL A 46 5.98 -2.69 -4.64
N ALA A 47 5.16 -3.73 -4.47
CA ALA A 47 4.89 -4.37 -3.19
C ALA A 47 5.74 -5.63 -3.01
N ASP A 48 6.41 -5.76 -1.86
CA ASP A 48 7.03 -7.00 -1.41
C ASP A 48 6.08 -7.71 -0.45
N ILE A 49 5.94 -9.03 -0.61
CA ILE A 49 5.00 -9.85 0.14
C ILE A 49 5.78 -11.00 0.79
N ASP A 50 5.58 -11.19 2.09
CA ASP A 50 6.18 -12.31 2.80
C ASP A 50 5.50 -13.66 2.49
N SER A 51 6.06 -14.73 3.05
CA SER A 51 5.51 -16.09 2.89
C SER A 51 4.14 -16.29 3.52
N GLY A 52 3.72 -15.39 4.41
CA GLY A 52 2.39 -15.38 5.04
C GLY A 52 1.34 -14.62 4.23
N GLY A 53 1.72 -14.00 3.11
CA GLY A 53 0.83 -13.18 2.31
C GLY A 53 0.54 -11.81 2.92
N LYS A 54 1.48 -11.23 3.68
CA LYS A 54 1.42 -9.84 4.16
C LYS A 54 2.32 -8.95 3.31
N VAL A 55 1.86 -7.73 2.99
CA VAL A 55 2.76 -6.71 2.40
C VAL A 55 3.72 -6.24 3.48
N VAL A 56 5.01 -6.46 3.25
CA VAL A 56 6.08 -6.07 4.19
C VAL A 56 6.83 -4.82 3.74
N ARG A 57 6.75 -4.50 2.45
CA ARG A 57 7.41 -3.33 1.87
C ARG A 57 6.58 -2.80 0.68
N LEU A 58 6.56 -1.50 0.51
CA LEU A 58 6.08 -0.82 -0.69
C LEU A 58 7.12 0.23 -1.10
N GLU A 59 7.64 0.14 -2.33
CA GLU A 59 8.72 0.99 -2.83
C GLU A 59 8.33 1.71 -4.11
N GLU A 60 8.54 3.02 -4.18
CA GLU A 60 8.14 3.85 -5.33
C GLU A 60 9.21 3.85 -6.44
N LYS A 61 8.87 3.31 -7.61
CA LYS A 61 9.75 3.22 -8.80
C LYS A 61 11.15 2.68 -8.47
N PRO A 62 11.25 1.49 -7.84
CA PRO A 62 12.54 0.94 -7.44
C PRO A 62 13.38 0.62 -8.69
N GLN A 63 14.70 0.85 -8.58
CA GLN A 63 15.64 0.47 -9.65
C GLN A 63 15.80 -1.06 -9.75
N GLU A 64 15.68 -1.75 -8.61
CA GLU A 64 15.73 -3.21 -8.51
C GLU A 64 14.45 -3.71 -7.81
N PRO A 65 13.36 -3.92 -8.57
CA PRO A 65 12.08 -4.36 -8.03
C PRO A 65 12.19 -5.73 -7.34
N LYS A 66 11.66 -5.85 -6.12
CA LYS A 66 11.64 -7.12 -5.36
C LYS A 66 10.54 -8.09 -5.79
N SER A 67 9.57 -7.62 -6.56
CA SER A 67 8.48 -8.42 -7.11
C SER A 67 7.95 -7.82 -8.42
N ASP A 68 7.03 -8.53 -9.06
CA ASP A 68 6.25 -8.07 -10.21
C ASP A 68 4.90 -7.45 -9.82
N LEU A 69 4.65 -7.23 -8.52
CA LEU A 69 3.37 -6.77 -7.98
C LEU A 69 3.38 -5.27 -7.77
N THR A 70 2.49 -4.57 -8.48
CA THR A 70 2.41 -3.11 -8.44
C THR A 70 1.12 -2.61 -7.83
N LEU A 71 1.24 -1.50 -7.11
CA LEU A 71 0.11 -0.74 -6.58
C LEU A 71 -0.72 -0.20 -7.73
N VAL A 72 -1.99 -0.59 -7.75
CA VAL A 72 -3.00 -0.01 -8.64
C VAL A 72 -3.44 1.35 -8.06
N GLY A 73 -3.81 2.29 -8.93
CA GLY A 73 -4.30 3.63 -8.55
C GLY A 73 -5.67 3.66 -7.82
N ILE A 74 -6.05 2.58 -7.13
CA ILE A 74 -7.24 2.51 -6.29
C ILE A 74 -6.80 2.04 -4.90
N SER A 75 -7.08 2.86 -3.89
CA SER A 75 -6.81 2.54 -2.49
C SER A 75 -7.90 3.16 -1.62
N VAL A 76 -8.27 2.48 -0.53
CA VAL A 76 -9.28 2.93 0.43
C VAL A 76 -8.64 3.05 1.80
N PHE A 77 -8.89 4.15 2.51
CA PHE A 77 -8.17 4.48 3.74
C PHE A 77 -9.11 4.83 4.89
N THR A 78 -8.66 4.58 6.12
CA THR A 78 -9.18 5.28 7.31
C THR A 78 -8.50 6.65 7.44
N PRO A 79 -8.93 7.52 8.38
CA PRO A 79 -8.23 8.78 8.64
C PRO A 79 -6.76 8.65 9.04
N ALA A 80 -6.27 7.45 9.39
CA ALA A 80 -4.85 7.21 9.69
C ALA A 80 -3.92 7.64 8.55
N ILE A 81 -4.40 7.64 7.31
CA ILE A 81 -3.61 8.10 6.16
C ILE A 81 -3.20 9.59 6.25
N HIS A 82 -3.95 10.43 6.96
CA HIS A 82 -3.59 11.84 7.10
C HIS A 82 -2.31 12.03 7.93
N GLU A 83 -2.15 11.24 8.99
CA GLU A 83 -0.92 11.24 9.79
C GLU A 83 0.26 10.73 8.97
N ALA A 84 0.06 9.63 8.23
CA ALA A 84 1.07 9.09 7.33
C ALA A 84 1.49 10.11 6.28
N ALA A 85 0.53 10.75 5.59
CA ALA A 85 0.80 11.76 4.57
C ALA A 85 1.55 12.99 5.14
N ALA A 86 1.21 13.42 6.36
CA ALA A 86 1.92 14.51 7.03
C ALA A 86 3.37 14.17 7.41
N ALA A 87 3.69 12.88 7.54
CA ALA A 87 5.04 12.40 7.85
C ALA A 87 5.91 12.15 6.62
N VAL A 88 5.34 12.08 5.41
CA VAL A 88 6.10 11.88 4.17
C VAL A 88 6.87 13.15 3.80
N THR A 89 8.15 12.98 3.46
CA THR A 89 8.99 14.03 2.89
C THR A 89 9.06 13.90 1.36
N PRO A 90 9.28 14.99 0.62
CA PRO A 90 9.41 14.92 -0.84
C PRO A 90 10.48 13.91 -1.29
N SER A 91 10.15 13.10 -2.30
CA SER A 91 11.07 12.16 -2.92
C SER A 91 12.16 12.88 -3.73
N ARG A 92 13.09 12.13 -4.32
CA ARG A 92 14.08 12.68 -5.28
C ARG A 92 13.46 13.40 -6.48
N ARG A 93 12.16 13.18 -6.74
CA ARG A 93 11.38 13.83 -7.80
C ARG A 93 10.69 15.11 -7.33
N GLY A 94 10.78 15.44 -6.04
CA GLY A 94 10.06 16.55 -5.43
C GLY A 94 8.58 16.24 -5.16
N GLU A 95 8.17 14.98 -5.20
CA GLU A 95 6.78 14.54 -5.04
C GLU A 95 6.55 13.95 -3.64
N LEU A 96 5.33 14.11 -3.10
CA LEU A 96 4.86 13.37 -1.92
C LEU A 96 4.21 12.08 -2.41
N GLU A 97 4.86 10.95 -2.16
CA GLU A 97 4.46 9.68 -2.74
C GLU A 97 3.41 8.97 -1.86
N ILE A 98 2.29 8.55 -2.46
CA ILE A 98 1.31 7.72 -1.75
C ILE A 98 1.91 6.39 -1.30
N THR A 99 2.86 5.85 -2.07
CA THR A 99 3.64 4.66 -1.74
C THR A 99 4.37 4.83 -0.41
N ASP A 100 4.97 5.98 -0.15
CA ASP A 100 5.69 6.26 1.10
C ASP A 100 4.72 6.41 2.28
N ALA A 101 3.53 7.01 2.07
CA ALA A 101 2.51 7.09 3.11
C ALA A 101 1.93 5.70 3.47
N ILE A 102 1.71 4.83 2.48
CA ILE A 102 1.27 3.45 2.74
C ILE A 102 2.40 2.66 3.42
N GLN A 103 3.65 2.82 2.99
CA GLN A 103 4.80 2.21 3.66
C GLN A 103 4.91 2.65 5.13
N TRP A 104 4.66 3.93 5.41
CA TRP A 104 4.64 4.45 6.78
C TRP A 104 3.60 3.72 7.65
N LEU A 105 2.42 3.43 7.09
CA LEU A 105 1.39 2.63 7.76
C LEU A 105 1.84 1.18 7.98
N ILE A 106 2.49 0.55 6.98
CA ILE A 106 3.01 -0.82 7.07
C ILE A 106 4.04 -0.97 8.20
N GLU A 107 4.95 0.00 8.38
CA GLU A 107 5.96 -0.02 9.45
C GLU A 107 5.37 0.07 10.87
N ARG A 108 4.09 0.44 10.95
CA ARG A 108 3.39 0.80 12.18
C ARG A 108 2.15 -0.06 12.44
N ASP A 109 2.02 -1.13 11.67
CA ASP A 109 0.98 -2.17 11.78
C ASP A 109 1.31 -3.22 12.84
#